data_AF-A0A0P9F5R3-F1
#
_entry.id   AF-A0A0P9F5R3-F1
#
_cell.length_a   1.000
_cell.length_b   1.000
_cell.length_c   1.000
_cell.angle_alpha   90.00
_cell.angle_beta   90.00
_cell.angle_gamma   90.00
#
_symmetry.space_group_name_H-M   'P 1'
#
loop_
_entity.id
_entity.type
_entity.pdbx_description
1 polymer ?
#
loop_
_entity_poly.entity_id
_entity_poly.type
_entity_poly.pdbx_seq_one_letter_code
_entity_poly.pdbx_strand_id
1 'polypeptide(L)'
;LLPQIQALVVGSVPLTLLLAALVAPSTVVRRIGGSLLLEQATFFNLWNVLALLVVMSLLGLGIYALVGLMLMFFIRLEALEREQPDYLITSERGIARYDYRGALALEMSWGDIRRWMKVDRRLWQRPLALFSLTLLEAADGSDLRIDGITGWYNGLQRDIGLHLRGAGNPTRAEERGVRLLPSLGGASLGLGLGLLLLCIWADNRWSEALLQVLPSELYAFVYVLAFSGLLILLPLNYWFVTHPLAIHRQLALRERWPWVVGAAGLAAVLLFAVGGGRALPVAALNIGLLLWGAYALAEAVYTVCFPRRPALGAALMVGAVLLASLASLQPIAQLYYATLSKTYTRQADYGAAEQAGSASLPDDSSEPAPGEHDPGTAASWQQIGDALYLQGNFAGAVEAYTRALRLLPQANLSAAEREQAAVILLNRARAQQKIASPGSAPAPAPGAQSDEAAACRLAPQLCNR
;
A
#
# COMPACT_ATOMS: atom_id res chain seq x y z
N LEU A 1 10.69 9.76 23.30
CA LEU A 1 10.99 8.37 22.90
C LEU A 1 9.75 7.59 22.47
N LEU A 2 8.70 7.49 23.31
CA LEU A 2 7.43 6.83 22.95
C LEU A 2 6.81 7.25 21.59
N PRO A 3 6.70 8.56 21.25
CA PRO A 3 6.18 8.98 19.94
C PRO A 3 7.10 8.62 18.76
N GLN A 4 8.40 8.46 18.98
CA GLN A 4 9.36 8.05 17.95
C GLN A 4 9.26 6.54 17.67
N ILE A 5 9.04 5.74 18.71
CA ILE A 5 8.77 4.30 18.58
C ILE A 5 7.42 4.08 17.89
N GLN A 6 6.41 4.89 18.21
CA GLN A 6 5.14 4.88 17.50
C GLN A 6 5.28 5.28 16.03
N ALA A 7 6.08 6.31 15.72
CA ALA A 7 6.41 6.68 14.34
C ALA A 7 7.13 5.55 13.59
N LEU A 8 8.03 4.83 14.27
CA LEU A 8 8.74 3.68 13.70
C LEU A 8 7.79 2.53 13.35
N VAL A 9 6.85 2.19 14.24
CA VAL A 9 5.85 1.12 14.03
C VAL A 9 4.80 1.51 12.99
N VAL A 10 4.39 2.78 12.96
CA VAL A 10 3.45 3.31 11.96
C VAL A 10 4.10 3.40 10.58
N GLY A 11 5.39 3.73 10.51
CA GLY A 11 6.14 3.74 9.26
C GLY A 11 6.46 2.33 8.76
N SER A 12 6.77 1.38 9.64
CA SER A 12 7.28 0.06 9.26
C SER A 12 6.25 -0.82 8.55
N VAL A 13 4.95 -0.70 8.83
CA VAL A 13 3.91 -1.49 8.15
C VAL A 13 3.67 -1.06 6.69
N PRO A 14 3.36 0.22 6.38
CA PRO A 14 3.26 0.67 4.99
C PRO A 14 4.61 0.58 4.27
N LEU A 15 5.73 0.78 4.97
CA LEU A 15 7.06 0.59 4.40
C LEU A 15 7.35 -0.88 4.08
N THR A 16 6.95 -1.83 4.93
CA THR A 16 7.11 -3.26 4.61
C THR A 16 6.20 -3.69 3.47
N LEU A 17 4.98 -3.15 3.36
CA LEU A 17 4.11 -3.36 2.18
C LEU A 17 4.72 -2.76 0.90
N LEU A 18 5.27 -1.56 0.98
CA LEU A 18 5.94 -0.89 -0.14
C LEU A 18 7.22 -1.63 -0.56
N LEU A 19 8.04 -2.04 0.40
CA LEU A 19 9.23 -2.84 0.16
C LEU A 19 8.87 -4.25 -0.37
N ALA A 20 7.79 -4.86 0.12
CA ALA A 20 7.30 -6.12 -0.40
C ALA A 20 6.89 -5.95 -1.87
N ALA A 21 6.20 -4.87 -2.21
CA ALA A 21 5.84 -4.58 -3.60
C ALA A 21 7.05 -4.29 -4.51
N LEU A 22 8.17 -3.83 -3.95
CA LEU A 22 9.42 -3.62 -4.68
C LEU A 22 10.21 -4.93 -4.90
N VAL A 23 10.16 -5.87 -3.95
CA VAL A 23 11.02 -7.07 -3.95
C VAL A 23 10.26 -8.33 -4.39
N ALA A 24 8.93 -8.33 -4.35
CA ALA A 24 8.10 -9.48 -4.72
C ALA A 24 8.00 -9.75 -6.24
N PRO A 25 7.83 -8.75 -7.13
CA PRO A 25 7.64 -9.03 -8.54
C PRO A 25 8.98 -9.26 -9.24
N SER A 26 9.13 -10.44 -9.83
CA SER A 26 10.15 -10.74 -10.84
C SER A 26 9.51 -10.83 -12.22
N THR A 27 10.18 -10.37 -13.27
CA THR A 27 9.73 -10.61 -14.64
C THR A 27 10.14 -12.01 -15.07
N VAL A 28 9.20 -12.75 -15.66
CA VAL A 28 9.44 -14.06 -16.24
C VAL A 28 8.85 -14.07 -17.64
N VAL A 29 9.66 -14.46 -18.62
CA VAL A 29 9.18 -14.70 -19.97
C VAL A 29 8.66 -16.12 -20.08
N ARG A 30 7.42 -16.26 -20.56
CA ARG A 30 6.73 -17.55 -20.72
C ARG A 30 5.88 -17.57 -21.98
N ARG A 31 5.43 -18.75 -22.39
CA ARG A 31 4.54 -18.89 -23.55
C ARG A 31 3.09 -18.54 -23.23
N ILE A 32 2.38 -17.98 -24.20
CA ILE A 32 0.94 -17.69 -24.10
C ILE A 32 0.17 -18.98 -24.45
N GLY A 33 -0.44 -19.62 -23.44
CA GLY A 33 -1.13 -20.90 -23.60
C GLY A 33 -0.26 -21.96 -24.28
N GLY A 34 -0.82 -22.66 -25.27
CA GLY A 34 -0.09 -23.60 -26.13
C GLY A 34 0.55 -22.96 -27.39
N SER A 35 0.52 -21.64 -27.51
CA SER A 35 1.02 -20.95 -28.70
C SER A 35 2.55 -20.81 -28.70
N LEU A 36 3.10 -20.39 -29.84
CA LEU A 36 4.52 -20.05 -29.96
C LEU A 36 4.84 -18.67 -29.39
N LEU A 37 3.84 -17.82 -29.10
CA LEU A 37 4.07 -16.46 -28.61
C LEU A 37 4.65 -16.46 -27.20
N LEU A 38 5.49 -15.45 -26.92
CA LEU A 38 6.04 -15.19 -25.61
C LEU A 38 5.35 -13.97 -25.00
N GLU A 39 5.06 -14.02 -23.70
CA GLU A 39 4.64 -12.87 -22.90
C GLU A 39 5.68 -12.61 -21.80
N GLN A 40 5.90 -11.34 -21.49
CA GLN A 40 6.56 -10.97 -20.24
C GLN A 40 5.48 -10.90 -19.15
N ALA A 41 5.58 -11.79 -18.18
CA ALA A 41 4.64 -11.86 -17.07
C ALA A 41 5.32 -11.47 -15.75
N THR A 42 4.59 -10.75 -14.91
CA THR A 42 4.96 -10.55 -13.51
C THR A 42 4.76 -11.85 -12.76
N PHE A 43 5.81 -12.35 -12.14
CA PHE A 43 5.78 -13.47 -11.21
C PHE A 43 6.00 -12.95 -9.79
N PHE A 44 5.04 -13.21 -8.91
CA PHE A 44 5.12 -12.76 -7.52
C PHE A 44 5.74 -13.86 -6.66
N ASN A 45 6.99 -13.66 -6.26
CA ASN A 45 7.71 -14.62 -5.43
C ASN A 45 7.38 -14.38 -3.94
N LEU A 46 6.49 -15.22 -3.38
CA LEU A 46 6.11 -15.15 -1.96
C LEU A 46 7.30 -15.37 -1.01
N TRP A 47 8.34 -16.09 -1.45
CA TRP A 47 9.55 -16.28 -0.65
C TRP A 47 10.34 -14.98 -0.48
N ASN A 48 10.33 -14.11 -1.48
CA ASN A 48 10.94 -12.79 -1.37
C ASN A 48 10.22 -11.93 -0.33
N VAL A 49 8.89 -12.00 -0.28
CA VAL A 49 8.09 -11.32 0.76
C VAL A 49 8.41 -11.88 2.14
N LEU A 50 8.47 -13.20 2.28
CA LEU A 50 8.80 -13.84 3.56
C LEU A 50 10.23 -13.47 4.01
N ALA A 51 11.21 -13.55 3.11
CA ALA A 51 12.58 -13.18 3.39
C ALA A 51 12.70 -11.71 3.80
N LEU A 52 12.00 -10.81 3.10
CA LEU A 52 11.94 -9.39 3.45
C LEU A 52 11.32 -9.19 4.84
N LEU A 53 10.21 -9.86 5.16
CA LEU A 53 9.59 -9.78 6.48
C LEU A 53 10.54 -10.25 7.59
N VAL A 54 11.28 -11.34 7.36
CA VAL A 54 12.30 -11.82 8.29
C VAL A 54 13.42 -10.80 8.46
N VAL A 55 13.99 -10.29 7.36
CA VAL A 55 15.06 -9.29 7.39
C VAL A 55 14.62 -8.00 8.08
N MET A 56 13.41 -7.50 7.79
CA MET A 56 12.85 -6.32 8.44
C MET A 56 12.55 -6.55 9.92
N SER A 57 12.13 -7.75 10.29
CA SER A 57 11.93 -8.10 11.71
C SER A 57 13.26 -8.14 12.46
N LEU A 58 14.29 -8.74 11.87
CA LEU A 58 15.64 -8.78 12.45
C LEU A 58 16.27 -7.39 12.54
N LEU A 59 16.13 -6.56 11.50
CA LEU A 59 16.59 -5.18 11.49
C LEU A 59 15.86 -4.37 12.57
N GLY A 60 14.53 -4.50 12.66
CA GLY A 60 13.73 -3.83 13.68
C GLY A 60 14.13 -4.23 15.09
N LEU A 61 14.38 -5.53 15.32
CA LEU A 61 14.88 -6.04 16.60
C LEU A 61 16.30 -5.50 16.90
N GLY A 62 17.17 -5.45 15.90
CA GLY A 62 18.51 -4.88 16.02
C GLY A 62 18.51 -3.40 16.37
N ILE A 63 17.66 -2.60 15.69
CA ILE A 63 17.45 -1.19 16.01
C ILE A 63 16.91 -1.05 17.43
N TYR A 64 15.92 -1.86 17.81
CA TYR A 64 15.35 -1.82 19.15
C TYR A 64 16.40 -2.15 20.22
N ALA A 65 17.22 -3.17 20.00
CA ALA A 65 18.33 -3.53 20.88
C ALA A 65 19.38 -2.41 20.96
N LEU A 66 19.75 -1.81 19.82
CA LEU A 66 20.73 -0.71 19.77
C LEU A 66 20.20 0.54 20.46
N VAL A 67 18.92 0.89 20.28
CA VAL A 67 18.27 1.96 21.04
C VAL A 67 18.28 1.62 22.52
N GLY A 68 17.88 0.41 22.92
CA GLY A 68 17.93 -0.02 24.33
C GLY A 68 19.33 0.08 24.94
N LEU A 69 20.36 -0.34 24.20
CA LEU A 69 21.75 -0.30 24.60
C LEU A 69 22.25 1.16 24.68
N MET A 70 21.91 1.99 23.70
CA MET A 70 22.21 3.42 23.70
C MET A 70 21.58 4.10 24.92
N LEU A 71 20.31 3.80 25.23
CA LEU A 71 19.64 4.33 26.41
C LEU A 71 20.36 3.90 27.69
N MET A 72 20.80 2.64 27.78
CA MET A 72 21.52 2.11 28.95
C MET A 72 22.89 2.75 29.18
N PHE A 73 23.64 3.04 28.11
CA PHE A 73 25.02 3.54 28.21
C PHE A 73 25.16 5.07 28.16
N PHE A 74 24.24 5.77 27.48
CA PHE A 74 24.38 7.23 27.25
C PHE A 74 23.41 8.09 28.05
N ILE A 75 22.33 7.53 28.60
CA ILE A 75 21.49 8.28 29.53
C ILE A 75 22.16 8.27 30.91
N ARG A 76 22.64 9.44 31.34
CA ARG A 76 23.14 9.64 32.69
C ARG A 76 22.02 9.32 33.68
N LEU A 77 22.33 8.60 34.78
CA LEU A 77 21.35 8.24 35.82
C LEU A 77 20.53 9.45 36.30
N GLU A 78 21.15 10.63 36.36
CA GLU A 78 20.50 11.89 36.75
C GLU A 78 19.34 12.31 35.81
N ALA A 79 19.41 11.96 34.52
CA ALA A 79 18.32 12.20 33.56
C ALA A 79 17.19 11.16 33.71
N LEU A 80 17.54 9.92 34.08
CA LEU A 80 16.57 8.88 34.45
C LEU A 80 15.84 9.22 35.75
N GLU A 81 16.51 9.86 36.72
CA GLU A 81 15.88 10.35 37.96
C GLU A 81 14.90 11.49 37.71
N ARG A 82 15.18 12.39 36.75
CA ARG A 82 14.24 13.46 36.35
C ARG A 82 13.07 12.96 35.52
N GLU A 83 13.20 11.81 34.86
CA GLU A 83 12.12 11.14 34.13
C GLU A 83 11.57 9.91 34.89
N GLN A 84 11.82 9.81 36.22
CA GLN A 84 11.14 8.80 37.02
C GLN A 84 9.63 9.02 36.91
N PRO A 85 8.85 7.95 36.64
CA PRO A 85 7.43 8.07 36.40
C PRO A 85 6.74 8.59 37.65
N ASP A 86 5.86 9.58 37.46
CA ASP A 86 5.04 10.11 38.54
C ASP A 86 4.29 9.00 39.28
N TYR A 87 4.20 9.14 40.59
CA TYR A 87 3.48 8.19 41.42
C TYR A 87 2.01 8.54 41.42
N LEU A 88 1.17 7.55 41.12
CA LEU A 88 -0.28 7.66 41.24
C LEU A 88 -0.70 6.90 42.49
N ILE A 89 -1.30 7.61 43.43
CA ILE A 89 -1.85 7.04 44.65
C ILE A 89 -3.37 7.19 44.60
N THR A 90 -4.08 6.07 44.66
CA THR A 90 -5.52 6.05 44.87
C THR A 90 -5.81 5.97 46.36
N SER A 91 -6.78 6.75 46.81
CA SER A 91 -7.25 6.80 48.20
C SER A 91 -8.77 6.73 48.22
N GLU A 92 -9.38 6.66 49.41
CA GLU A 92 -10.85 6.73 49.51
C GLU A 92 -11.42 8.08 49.06
N ARG A 93 -10.64 9.17 49.15
CA ARG A 93 -11.11 10.53 48.85
C ARG A 93 -10.91 10.92 47.38
N GLY A 94 -9.88 10.39 46.74
CA GLY A 94 -9.49 10.78 45.40
C GLY A 94 -8.27 10.04 44.86
N ILE A 95 -7.82 10.48 43.69
CA ILE A 95 -6.58 10.07 43.05
C ILE A 95 -5.59 11.24 43.06
N ALA A 96 -4.36 10.96 43.47
CA ALA A 96 -3.30 11.94 43.56
C ALA A 96 -2.11 11.53 42.66
N ARG A 97 -1.58 12.50 41.92
CA ARG A 97 -0.33 12.40 41.17
C ARG A 97 0.75 13.14 41.94
N TYR A 98 1.79 12.42 42.29
CA TYR A 98 3.01 12.96 42.87
C TYR A 98 4.10 12.99 41.81
N ASP A 99 4.85 14.08 41.77
CA ASP A 99 6.01 14.17 40.89
C ASP A 99 7.11 13.17 41.32
N TYR A 100 8.16 13.07 40.51
CA TYR A 100 9.33 12.24 40.81
C TYR A 100 10.05 12.59 42.13
N ARG A 101 9.77 13.76 42.72
CA ARG A 101 10.32 14.19 44.02
C ARG A 101 9.38 13.85 45.18
N GLY A 102 8.23 13.24 44.90
CA GLY A 102 7.21 12.94 45.90
C GLY A 102 6.40 14.19 46.33
N ALA A 103 6.49 15.30 45.59
CA ALA A 103 5.63 16.45 45.84
C ALA A 103 4.27 16.23 45.15
N LEU A 104 3.19 16.61 45.85
CA LEU A 104 1.84 16.51 45.29
C LEU A 104 1.72 17.48 44.10
N ALA A 105 1.55 16.93 42.90
CA ALA A 105 1.42 17.71 41.67
C ALA A 105 -0.05 17.97 41.33
N LEU A 106 -0.92 16.99 41.55
CA LEU A 106 -2.36 17.09 41.28
C LEU A 106 -3.12 16.13 42.19
N GLU A 107 -4.26 16.55 42.73
CA GLU A 107 -5.20 15.70 43.44
C GLU A 107 -6.60 15.93 42.89
N MET A 108 -7.34 14.85 42.63
CA MET A 108 -8.71 14.90 42.14
C MET A 108 -9.61 14.08 43.05
N SER A 109 -10.68 14.68 43.57
CA SER A 109 -11.68 13.91 44.31
C SER A 109 -12.49 13.01 43.39
N TRP A 110 -12.86 11.82 43.87
CA TRP A 110 -13.74 10.93 43.12
C TRP A 110 -15.11 11.55 42.81
N GLY A 111 -15.61 12.44 43.67
CA GLY A 111 -16.88 13.15 43.44
C GLY A 111 -16.80 14.20 42.32
N ASP A 112 -15.61 14.75 42.09
CA ASP A 112 -15.41 15.87 41.17
C ASP A 112 -15.09 15.42 39.74
N ILE A 113 -14.76 14.15 39.53
CA ILE A 113 -14.47 13.61 38.19
C ILE A 113 -15.74 13.66 37.35
N ARG A 114 -15.69 14.39 36.24
CA ARG A 114 -16.80 14.51 35.29
C ARG A 114 -16.65 13.62 34.07
N ARG A 115 -15.41 13.31 33.71
CA ARG A 115 -15.12 12.52 32.52
C ARG A 115 -14.01 11.53 32.77
N TRP A 116 -14.21 10.32 32.26
CA TRP A 116 -13.21 9.26 32.25
C TRP A 116 -13.10 8.71 30.84
N MET A 117 -12.00 9.01 30.16
CA MET A 117 -11.73 8.52 28.80
C MET A 117 -10.63 7.48 28.81
N LYS A 118 -10.85 6.38 28.07
CA LYS A 118 -9.85 5.32 27.86
C LYS A 118 -9.52 5.19 26.39
N VAL A 119 -8.26 5.37 26.05
CA VAL A 119 -7.72 5.24 24.71
C VAL A 119 -6.78 4.04 24.69
N ASP A 120 -7.34 2.85 24.44
CA ASP A 120 -6.57 1.62 24.30
C ASP A 120 -6.46 1.20 22.82
N ARG A 121 -5.25 1.04 22.31
CA ARG A 121 -4.97 0.49 20.97
C ARG A 121 -4.54 -0.95 21.10
N ARG A 122 -5.38 -1.85 20.60
CA ARG A 122 -5.16 -3.30 20.73
C ARG A 122 -5.28 -3.97 19.36
N LEU A 123 -4.30 -4.81 19.03
CA LEU A 123 -4.39 -5.73 17.89
C LEU A 123 -5.41 -6.83 18.18
N TRP A 124 -5.32 -7.45 19.36
CA TRP A 124 -6.15 -8.55 19.84
C TRP A 124 -6.63 -8.31 21.28
N GLN A 125 -7.51 -9.17 21.81
CA GLN A 125 -8.13 -8.96 23.12
C GLN A 125 -7.15 -8.97 24.31
N ARG A 126 -5.98 -9.65 24.27
CA ARG A 126 -4.84 -9.58 25.23
C ARG A 126 -3.55 -10.23 24.66
N PRO A 127 -2.32 -9.93 25.17
CA PRO A 127 -1.95 -9.00 26.25
C PRO A 127 -1.16 -7.75 25.82
N LEU A 128 -0.86 -7.54 24.52
CA LEU A 128 -0.05 -6.40 24.08
C LEU A 128 -0.94 -5.23 23.65
N ALA A 129 -1.11 -4.25 24.54
CA ALA A 129 -1.58 -2.92 24.15
C ALA A 129 -0.41 -2.19 23.49
N LEU A 130 -0.57 -1.78 22.23
CA LEU A 130 0.45 -0.98 21.53
C LEU A 130 0.54 0.44 22.09
N PHE A 131 -0.58 0.92 22.61
CA PHE A 131 -0.71 2.18 23.31
C PHE A 131 -1.95 2.12 24.20
N SER A 132 -1.82 2.61 25.42
CA SER A 132 -2.93 2.75 26.35
C SER A 132 -2.79 4.09 27.04
N LEU A 133 -3.87 4.83 27.15
CA LEU A 133 -3.92 6.11 27.84
C LEU A 133 -5.29 6.25 28.52
N THR A 134 -5.28 6.76 29.74
CA THR A 134 -6.51 7.19 30.41
C THR A 134 -6.42 8.68 30.74
N LEU A 135 -7.53 9.38 30.52
CA LEU A 135 -7.71 10.77 30.95
C LEU A 135 -8.87 10.83 31.94
N LEU A 136 -8.63 11.48 33.06
CA LEU A 136 -9.66 11.90 34.00
C LEU A 136 -9.74 13.43 33.95
N GLU A 137 -10.95 13.96 33.85
CA GLU A 137 -11.24 15.40 33.83
C GLU A 137 -12.13 15.72 35.03
N ALA A 138 -11.72 16.67 35.86
CA ALA A 138 -12.47 17.11 37.03
C ALA A 138 -13.37 18.32 36.73
N ALA A 139 -14.28 18.58 37.65
CA ALA A 139 -15.24 19.68 37.59
C ALA A 139 -14.58 21.07 37.54
N ASP A 140 -13.37 21.19 38.09
CA ASP A 140 -12.55 22.40 38.13
C ASP A 140 -11.72 22.61 36.84
N GLY A 141 -11.82 21.68 35.88
CA GLY A 141 -11.06 21.71 34.62
C GLY A 141 -9.64 21.17 34.75
N SER A 142 -9.28 20.53 35.87
CA SER A 142 -8.01 19.82 36.00
C SER A 142 -8.06 18.45 35.31
N ASP A 143 -6.97 18.11 34.62
CA ASP A 143 -6.85 16.89 33.83
C ASP A 143 -5.73 16.00 34.38
N LEU A 144 -6.07 14.75 34.72
CA LEU A 144 -5.09 13.73 35.06
C LEU A 144 -4.91 12.75 33.91
N ARG A 145 -3.70 12.78 33.34
CA ARG A 145 -3.26 11.86 32.30
C ARG A 145 -2.53 10.66 32.90
N ILE A 146 -2.99 9.46 32.58
CA ILE A 146 -2.42 8.19 33.05
C ILE A 146 -1.97 7.37 31.84
N ASP A 147 -0.67 7.26 31.64
CA ASP A 147 -0.12 6.47 30.53
C ASP A 147 -0.15 4.96 30.86
N GLY A 148 -0.41 4.14 29.84
CA GLY A 148 -0.54 2.68 29.92
C GLY A 148 0.76 1.92 30.15
N ILE A 149 1.89 2.64 30.26
CA ILE A 149 3.18 2.13 30.72
C ILE A 149 3.22 1.94 32.25
N THR A 150 2.19 2.40 32.96
CA THR A 150 2.03 2.13 34.40
C THR A 150 1.90 0.63 34.64
N GLY A 151 2.79 0.06 35.48
CA GLY A 151 2.90 -1.40 35.70
C GLY A 151 1.60 -2.08 36.16
N TRP A 152 0.66 -1.30 36.71
CA TRP A 152 -0.66 -1.74 37.17
C TRP A 152 -1.82 -1.11 36.40
N TYR A 153 -1.63 -0.59 35.19
CA TYR A 153 -2.65 0.17 34.44
C TYR A 153 -4.03 -0.49 34.46
N ASN A 154 -4.13 -1.78 34.11
CA ASN A 154 -5.42 -2.49 34.13
C ASN A 154 -6.01 -2.67 35.54
N GLY A 155 -5.15 -2.78 36.56
CA GLY A 155 -5.56 -2.77 37.97
C GLY A 155 -6.12 -1.40 38.35
N LEU A 156 -5.35 -0.34 38.08
CA LEU A 156 -5.71 1.05 38.32
C LEU A 156 -7.01 1.45 37.63
N GLN A 157 -7.24 1.03 36.38
CA GLN A 157 -8.51 1.27 35.69
C GLN A 157 -9.71 0.61 36.39
N ARG A 158 -9.52 -0.58 36.94
CA ARG A 158 -10.58 -1.25 37.73
C ARG A 158 -10.80 -0.54 39.05
N ASP A 159 -9.71 -0.10 39.69
CA ASP A 159 -9.71 0.61 40.96
C ASP A 159 -10.42 1.95 40.86
N ILE A 160 -10.08 2.78 39.86
CA ILE A 160 -10.80 4.02 39.51
C ILE A 160 -12.30 3.75 39.36
N GLY A 161 -12.67 2.71 38.61
CA GLY A 161 -14.07 2.35 38.41
C GLY A 161 -14.79 1.86 39.67
N LEU A 162 -14.06 1.30 40.65
CA LEU A 162 -14.62 0.92 41.96
C LEU A 162 -14.81 2.17 42.83
N HIS A 163 -13.82 3.03 42.92
CA HIS A 163 -13.87 4.25 43.72
C HIS A 163 -14.92 5.25 43.22
N LEU A 164 -15.05 5.44 41.90
CA LEU A 164 -16.11 6.29 41.33
C LEU A 164 -17.51 5.77 41.72
N ARG A 165 -17.72 4.45 41.66
CA ARG A 165 -18.97 3.82 42.08
C ARG A 165 -19.20 3.96 43.59
N GLY A 166 -18.16 3.77 44.39
CA GLY A 166 -18.22 3.93 45.85
C GLY A 166 -18.56 5.37 46.27
N ALA A 167 -18.07 6.36 45.52
CA ALA A 167 -18.37 7.78 45.73
C ALA A 167 -19.76 8.20 45.19
N GLY A 168 -20.53 7.28 44.61
CA GLY A 168 -21.83 7.61 43.98
C GLY A 168 -21.71 8.44 42.71
N ASN A 169 -20.52 8.54 42.11
CA ASN A 169 -20.31 9.30 40.89
C ASN A 169 -20.82 8.50 39.66
N PRO A 170 -21.72 9.05 38.84
CA PRO A 170 -22.29 8.35 37.69
C PRO A 170 -21.32 8.19 36.51
N THR A 171 -20.13 8.80 36.57
CA THR A 171 -19.14 8.80 35.49
C THR A 171 -18.71 7.37 35.12
N ARG A 172 -18.80 7.06 33.82
CA ARG A 172 -18.39 5.77 33.25
C ARG A 172 -17.22 5.98 32.29
N ALA A 173 -16.42 4.94 32.13
CA ALA A 173 -15.34 4.93 31.15
C ALA A 173 -15.92 5.06 29.73
N GLU A 174 -15.56 6.13 29.03
CA GLU A 174 -15.70 6.26 27.58
C GLU A 174 -14.56 5.48 26.91
N GLU A 175 -14.87 4.31 26.35
CA GLU A 175 -13.92 3.58 25.51
C GLU A 175 -13.78 4.29 24.14
N ARG A 176 -12.65 4.99 23.96
CA ARG A 176 -12.22 5.61 22.69
C ARG A 176 -11.13 4.77 22.00
N GLY A 177 -10.88 3.56 22.49
CA GLY A 177 -9.94 2.60 21.93
C GLY A 177 -10.44 1.94 20.64
N VAL A 178 -9.51 1.43 19.83
CA VAL A 178 -9.83 0.69 18.59
C VAL A 178 -9.26 -0.71 18.66
N ARG A 179 -10.08 -1.69 18.31
CA ARG A 179 -9.70 -3.10 18.15
C ARG A 179 -9.62 -3.39 16.65
N LEU A 180 -8.44 -3.71 16.13
CA LEU A 180 -8.23 -3.81 14.69
C LEU A 180 -8.97 -5.02 14.09
N LEU A 181 -8.60 -6.24 14.49
CA LEU A 181 -9.09 -7.50 13.90
C LEU A 181 -10.62 -7.71 13.98
N PRO A 182 -11.31 -7.48 15.12
CA PRO A 182 -12.76 -7.70 15.21
C PRO A 182 -13.59 -6.53 14.66
N SER A 183 -12.97 -5.50 14.07
CA SER A 183 -13.69 -4.37 13.47
C SER A 183 -13.95 -4.59 11.98
N LEU A 184 -14.85 -3.79 11.39
CA LEU A 184 -15.02 -3.71 9.93
C LEU A 184 -13.70 -3.40 9.21
N GLY A 185 -12.80 -2.63 9.84
CA GLY A 185 -11.46 -2.38 9.31
C GLY A 185 -10.59 -3.64 9.28
N GLY A 186 -10.68 -4.50 10.30
CA GLY A 186 -10.03 -5.81 10.33
C GLY A 186 -10.58 -6.77 9.28
N ALA A 187 -11.90 -6.78 9.09
CA ALA A 187 -12.54 -7.55 8.03
C ALA A 187 -12.10 -7.10 6.63
N SER A 188 -12.03 -5.78 6.39
CA SER A 188 -11.51 -5.20 5.14
C SER A 188 -10.05 -5.58 4.88
N LEU A 189 -9.21 -5.51 5.91
CA LEU A 189 -7.80 -5.93 5.83
C LEU A 189 -7.69 -7.42 5.49
N GLY A 190 -8.48 -8.27 6.15
CA GLY A 190 -8.51 -9.71 5.89
C GLY A 190 -8.99 -10.04 4.47
N LEU A 191 -10.05 -9.36 4.01
CA LEU A 191 -10.55 -9.47 2.64
C LEU A 191 -9.48 -9.03 1.63
N GLY A 192 -8.84 -7.89 1.86
CA GLY A 192 -7.79 -7.34 0.99
C GLY A 192 -6.60 -8.29 0.85
N LEU A 193 -6.11 -8.85 1.97
CA LEU A 193 -5.04 -9.85 1.95
C LEU A 193 -5.47 -11.15 1.25
N GLY A 194 -6.69 -11.63 1.51
CA GLY A 194 -7.24 -12.82 0.88
C GLY A 194 -7.36 -12.66 -0.64
N LEU A 195 -7.93 -11.54 -1.11
CA LEU A 195 -8.03 -11.23 -2.54
C LEU A 195 -6.65 -11.07 -3.19
N LEU A 196 -5.71 -10.38 -2.53
CA LEU A 196 -4.34 -10.25 -3.05
C LEU A 196 -3.67 -11.61 -3.23
N LEU A 197 -3.77 -12.50 -2.24
CA LEU A 197 -3.22 -13.86 -2.34
C LEU A 197 -3.89 -14.68 -3.44
N LEU A 198 -5.21 -14.57 -3.60
CA LEU A 198 -5.95 -15.25 -4.67
C LEU A 198 -5.54 -14.73 -6.06
N CYS A 199 -5.39 -13.41 -6.21
CA CYS A 199 -4.94 -12.82 -7.48
C CYS A 199 -3.48 -13.19 -7.78
N ILE A 200 -2.59 -13.20 -6.79
CA ILE A 200 -1.20 -13.69 -6.94
C ILE A 200 -1.21 -15.17 -7.36
N TRP A 201 -2.02 -15.99 -6.72
CA TRP A 201 -2.15 -17.42 -7.04
C TRP A 201 -2.58 -17.63 -8.50
N ALA A 202 -3.56 -16.85 -8.96
CA ALA A 202 -4.05 -16.89 -10.33
C ALA A 202 -3.01 -16.37 -11.34
N ASP A 203 -2.29 -15.27 -11.06
CA ASP A 203 -1.34 -14.69 -12.01
C ASP A 203 -0.04 -15.51 -12.14
N ASN A 204 0.38 -16.13 -11.04
CA ASN A 204 1.44 -17.14 -11.03
C ASN A 204 1.03 -18.46 -11.74
N ARG A 205 -0.24 -18.59 -12.18
CA ARG A 205 -0.82 -19.78 -12.81
C ARG A 205 -0.71 -21.05 -11.96
N TRP A 206 -0.75 -20.92 -10.63
CA TRP A 206 -0.83 -22.08 -9.74
C TRP A 206 -2.21 -22.74 -9.77
N SER A 207 -3.25 -21.98 -10.14
CA SER A 207 -4.58 -22.48 -10.46
C SER A 207 -5.29 -21.50 -11.39
N GLU A 208 -6.00 -22.02 -12.40
CA GLU A 208 -6.85 -21.22 -13.29
C GLU A 208 -8.32 -21.18 -12.85
N ALA A 209 -8.66 -21.81 -11.72
CA ALA A 209 -10.04 -21.90 -11.24
C ALA A 209 -10.70 -20.52 -11.06
N LEU A 210 -9.94 -19.53 -10.58
CA LEU A 210 -10.46 -18.17 -10.38
C LEU A 210 -10.84 -17.49 -11.70
N LEU A 211 -10.07 -17.73 -12.77
CA LEU A 211 -10.32 -17.19 -14.12
C LEU A 211 -11.47 -17.91 -14.84
N GLN A 212 -11.81 -19.13 -14.42
CA GLN A 212 -12.91 -19.92 -14.97
C GLN A 212 -14.25 -19.62 -14.29
N VAL A 213 -14.24 -19.27 -13.00
CA VAL A 213 -15.45 -19.02 -12.20
C VAL A 213 -15.96 -17.59 -12.33
N LEU A 214 -15.06 -16.60 -12.44
CA LEU A 214 -15.42 -15.18 -12.49
C LEU A 214 -15.53 -14.68 -13.93
N PRO A 215 -16.52 -13.82 -14.24
CA PRO A 215 -16.50 -13.01 -15.47
C PRO A 215 -15.22 -12.18 -15.57
N SER A 216 -14.71 -12.00 -16.79
CA SER A 216 -13.43 -11.33 -17.04
C SER A 216 -13.42 -9.87 -16.57
N GLU A 217 -14.56 -9.18 -16.72
CA GLU A 217 -14.75 -7.79 -16.28
C GLU A 217 -14.65 -7.69 -14.75
N LEU A 218 -15.24 -8.67 -14.05
CA LEU A 218 -15.21 -8.75 -12.59
C LEU A 218 -13.83 -9.14 -12.09
N TYR A 219 -13.15 -10.08 -12.75
CA TYR A 219 -11.77 -10.44 -12.42
C TYR A 219 -10.83 -9.24 -12.56
N ALA A 220 -10.91 -8.49 -13.66
CA ALA A 220 -10.07 -7.31 -13.88
C ALA A 220 -10.32 -6.24 -12.80
N PHE A 221 -11.58 -6.02 -12.41
CA PHE A 221 -11.93 -5.13 -11.31
C PHE A 221 -11.33 -5.60 -9.97
N VAL A 222 -11.52 -6.88 -9.63
CA VAL A 222 -10.97 -7.48 -8.40
C VAL A 222 -9.45 -7.40 -8.38
N TYR A 223 -8.80 -7.63 -9.53
CA TYR A 223 -7.35 -7.52 -9.67
C TYR A 223 -6.86 -6.11 -9.37
N VAL A 224 -7.44 -5.08 -10.01
CA VAL A 224 -7.07 -3.67 -9.77
C VAL A 224 -7.30 -3.31 -8.30
N LEU A 225 -8.44 -3.70 -7.72
CA LEU A 225 -8.75 -3.43 -6.33
C LEU A 225 -7.75 -4.11 -5.37
N ALA A 226 -7.45 -5.38 -5.59
CA ALA A 226 -6.54 -6.16 -4.75
C ALA A 226 -5.11 -5.62 -4.81
N PHE A 227 -4.58 -5.42 -6.01
CA PHE A 227 -3.21 -4.92 -6.19
C PHE A 227 -3.06 -3.42 -5.91
N SER A 228 -4.15 -2.65 -5.86
CA SER A 228 -4.11 -1.26 -5.37
C SER A 228 -3.75 -1.18 -3.89
N GLY A 229 -4.01 -2.26 -3.14
CA GLY A 229 -3.82 -2.28 -1.70
C GLY A 229 -4.80 -1.41 -0.93
N LEU A 230 -5.80 -0.78 -1.57
CA LEU A 230 -6.76 0.11 -0.89
C LEU A 230 -7.47 -0.56 0.29
N LEU A 231 -7.88 -1.82 0.14
CA LEU A 231 -8.52 -2.61 1.21
C LEU A 231 -7.60 -2.85 2.41
N ILE A 232 -6.28 -2.77 2.22
CA ILE A 232 -5.27 -2.91 3.27
C ILE A 232 -4.87 -1.53 3.81
N LEU A 233 -4.60 -0.58 2.93
CA LEU A 233 -4.13 0.76 3.26
C LEU A 233 -5.19 1.60 3.98
N LEU A 234 -6.47 1.52 3.60
CA LEU A 234 -7.55 2.29 4.24
C LEU A 234 -7.74 1.94 5.73
N PRO A 235 -7.90 0.67 6.15
CA PRO A 235 -8.04 0.36 7.57
C PRO A 235 -6.76 0.66 8.35
N LEU A 236 -5.58 0.46 7.75
CA LEU A 236 -4.31 0.84 8.37
C LEU A 236 -4.22 2.36 8.55
N ASN A 237 -4.61 3.13 7.53
CA ASN A 237 -4.68 4.58 7.57
C ASN A 237 -5.65 5.07 8.64
N TYR A 238 -6.83 4.47 8.74
CA TYR A 238 -7.76 4.82 9.80
C TYR A 238 -7.12 4.64 11.19
N TRP A 239 -6.45 3.51 11.37
CA TRP A 239 -5.89 3.15 12.66
C TRP A 239 -4.62 3.95 13.04
N PHE A 240 -3.78 4.25 12.05
CA PHE A 240 -2.49 4.92 12.26
C PHE A 240 -2.52 6.43 12.04
N VAL A 241 -3.48 6.95 11.27
CA VAL A 241 -3.52 8.35 10.87
C VAL A 241 -4.76 9.03 11.44
N THR A 242 -5.95 8.61 11.03
CA THR A 242 -7.18 9.36 11.34
C THR A 242 -7.52 9.32 12.82
N HIS A 243 -7.53 8.14 13.43
CA HIS A 243 -7.92 7.98 14.82
C HIS A 243 -6.93 8.69 15.77
N PRO A 244 -5.61 8.57 15.57
CA PRO A 244 -4.64 9.34 16.36
C PRO A 244 -4.79 10.85 16.19
N LEU A 245 -4.99 11.34 14.96
CA LEU A 245 -5.19 12.77 14.71
C LEU A 245 -6.52 13.26 15.28
N ALA A 246 -7.58 12.45 15.25
CA ALA A 246 -8.85 12.78 15.89
C ALA A 246 -8.71 12.92 17.41
N ILE A 247 -7.98 12.01 18.06
CA ILE A 247 -7.67 12.11 19.49
C ILE A 247 -6.83 13.37 19.76
N HIS A 248 -5.83 13.64 18.92
CA HIS A 248 -4.98 14.82 19.01
C HIS A 248 -5.79 16.12 18.93
N ARG A 249 -6.80 16.19 18.03
CA ARG A 249 -7.73 17.32 17.94
C ARG A 249 -8.62 17.45 19.19
N GLN A 250 -9.12 16.34 19.72
CA GLN A 250 -10.00 16.32 20.90
C GLN A 250 -9.27 16.72 22.18
N LEU A 251 -8.00 16.32 22.31
CA LEU A 251 -7.20 16.50 23.52
C LEU A 251 -6.20 17.66 23.40
N ALA A 252 -6.19 18.39 22.28
CA ALA A 252 -5.29 19.51 21.99
C ALA A 252 -3.81 19.24 22.31
N LEU A 253 -3.35 18.01 22.03
CA LEU A 253 -1.99 17.59 22.36
C LEU A 253 -0.97 18.42 21.55
N ARG A 254 0.14 18.85 22.15
CA ARG A 254 1.24 19.56 21.44
C ARG A 254 2.32 18.57 20.99
N GLU A 255 2.01 17.77 19.96
CA GLU A 255 2.94 16.76 19.43
C GLU A 255 3.28 17.00 17.95
N ARG A 256 4.45 16.52 17.53
CA ARG A 256 4.91 16.59 16.13
C ARG A 256 4.19 15.61 15.20
N TRP A 257 3.24 14.84 15.73
CA TRP A 257 2.56 13.76 15.01
C TRP A 257 1.89 14.18 13.69
N PRO A 258 1.12 15.29 13.63
CA PRO A 258 0.51 15.72 12.37
C PRO A 258 1.54 16.03 11.28
N TRP A 259 2.69 16.58 11.64
CA TRP A 259 3.76 16.90 10.68
C TRP A 259 4.40 15.64 10.10
N VAL A 260 4.61 14.60 10.92
CA VAL A 260 5.15 13.32 10.45
C VAL A 260 4.19 12.66 9.46
N VAL A 261 2.89 12.64 9.79
CA VAL A 261 1.86 12.12 8.89
C VAL A 261 1.81 12.94 7.60
N GLY A 262 1.82 14.27 7.69
CA GLY A 262 1.79 15.15 6.53
C GLY A 262 3.00 14.94 5.62
N ALA A 263 4.20 14.78 6.18
CA ALA A 263 5.41 14.48 5.41
C ALA A 263 5.33 13.12 4.70
N ALA A 264 4.82 12.09 5.38
CA ALA A 264 4.64 10.76 4.78
C ALA A 264 3.59 10.78 3.65
N GLY A 265 2.46 11.48 3.86
CA GLY A 265 1.43 11.67 2.84
C GLY A 265 1.95 12.45 1.63
N LEU A 266 2.70 13.52 1.85
CA LEU A 266 3.35 14.29 0.79
C LEU A 266 4.36 13.45 0.01
N ALA A 267 5.20 12.65 0.69
CA ALA A 267 6.16 11.78 0.03
C ALA A 267 5.46 10.75 -0.88
N ALA A 268 4.34 10.16 -0.45
CA ALA A 268 3.53 9.26 -1.26
C ALA A 268 2.95 9.95 -2.52
N VAL A 269 2.43 11.17 -2.38
CA VAL A 269 1.92 11.96 -3.52
C VAL A 269 3.05 12.35 -4.47
N LEU A 270 4.20 12.79 -3.95
CA LEU A 270 5.37 13.14 -4.76
C LEU A 270 5.93 11.93 -5.49
N LEU A 271 5.94 10.75 -4.87
CA LEU A 271 6.37 9.51 -5.54
C LEU A 271 5.52 9.22 -6.78
N PHE A 272 4.20 9.40 -6.68
CA PHE A 272 3.30 9.25 -7.81
C PHE A 272 3.54 10.33 -8.88
N ALA A 273 3.64 11.60 -8.47
CA ALA A 273 3.79 12.74 -9.38
C ALA A 273 5.12 12.71 -10.14
N VAL A 274 6.23 12.44 -9.45
CA VAL A 274 7.57 12.35 -10.06
C VAL A 274 7.70 11.08 -10.90
N GLY A 275 7.10 9.97 -10.47
CA GLY A 275 7.14 8.71 -11.20
C GLY A 275 6.12 8.58 -12.32
N GLY A 276 5.24 9.57 -12.55
CA GLY A 276 4.16 9.49 -13.53
C GLY A 276 3.23 8.28 -13.35
N GLY A 277 3.00 7.85 -12.10
CA GLY A 277 2.25 6.63 -11.78
C GLY A 277 2.98 5.31 -12.07
N ARG A 278 4.29 5.36 -12.34
CA ARG A 278 5.16 4.20 -12.67
C ARG A 278 6.35 4.03 -11.72
N ALA A 279 6.33 4.72 -10.57
CA ALA A 279 7.41 4.65 -9.59
C ALA A 279 7.61 3.25 -9.00
N LEU A 280 6.50 2.54 -8.72
CA LEU A 280 6.50 1.16 -8.25
C LEU A 280 6.22 0.20 -9.42
N PRO A 281 6.84 -1.00 -9.43
CA PRO A 281 6.64 -2.01 -10.47
C PRO A 281 5.21 -2.54 -10.54
N VAL A 282 4.48 -2.49 -9.41
CA VAL A 282 3.04 -2.81 -9.37
C VAL A 282 2.25 -1.53 -9.62
N ALA A 283 1.79 -1.32 -10.86
CA ALA A 283 1.09 -0.11 -11.28
C ALA A 283 -0.15 0.21 -10.42
N ALA A 284 -0.93 -0.81 -10.05
CA ALA A 284 -2.11 -0.64 -9.19
C ALA A 284 -1.75 0.01 -7.84
N LEU A 285 -0.60 -0.36 -7.25
CA LEU A 285 -0.18 0.13 -5.95
C LEU A 285 0.19 1.61 -5.98
N ASN A 286 0.69 2.13 -7.11
CA ASN A 286 0.93 3.57 -7.27
C ASN A 286 -0.38 4.37 -7.08
N ILE A 287 -1.51 3.86 -7.60
CA ILE A 287 -2.84 4.47 -7.45
C ILE A 287 -3.28 4.44 -5.99
N GLY A 288 -3.19 3.28 -5.34
CA GLY A 288 -3.56 3.15 -3.93
C GLY A 288 -2.71 4.02 -3.00
N LEU A 289 -1.41 4.15 -3.30
CA LEU A 289 -0.49 5.00 -2.57
C LEU A 289 -0.79 6.49 -2.76
N LEU A 290 -1.17 6.92 -3.97
CA LEU A 290 -1.61 8.29 -4.23
C LEU A 290 -2.86 8.63 -3.40
N LEU A 291 -3.88 7.78 -3.44
CA LEU A 291 -5.13 7.98 -2.69
C LEU A 291 -4.88 8.00 -1.18
N TRP A 292 -4.05 7.09 -0.69
CA TRP A 292 -3.61 7.07 0.71
C TRP A 292 -2.84 8.34 1.08
N GLY A 293 -1.88 8.75 0.25
CA GLY A 293 -1.03 9.91 0.50
C GLY A 293 -1.80 11.23 0.50
N ALA A 294 -2.70 11.41 -0.47
CA ALA A 294 -3.57 12.58 -0.55
C ALA A 294 -4.49 12.69 0.66
N TYR A 295 -5.08 11.56 1.09
CA TYR A 295 -5.88 11.50 2.29
C TYR A 295 -5.05 11.83 3.54
N ALA A 296 -3.90 11.19 3.74
CA ALA A 296 -3.07 11.39 4.93
C ALA A 296 -2.57 12.84 5.03
N LEU A 297 -2.18 13.43 3.89
CA LEU A 297 -1.77 14.83 3.80
C LEU A 297 -2.91 15.78 4.16
N ALA A 298 -4.11 15.54 3.62
CA ALA A 298 -5.27 16.36 3.93
C ALA A 298 -5.65 16.25 5.42
N GLU A 299 -5.62 15.07 6.02
CA GLU A 299 -5.96 14.88 7.43
C GLU A 299 -4.95 15.58 8.36
N ALA A 300 -3.67 15.56 7.98
CA ALA A 300 -2.62 16.29 8.67
C ALA A 300 -2.82 17.82 8.58
N VAL A 301 -3.07 18.34 7.37
CA VAL A 301 -3.34 19.77 7.15
C VAL A 301 -4.57 20.23 7.93
N TYR A 302 -5.66 19.46 7.90
CA TYR A 302 -6.86 19.73 8.69
C TYR A 302 -6.54 19.82 10.19
N THR A 303 -5.76 18.86 10.70
CA THR A 303 -5.40 18.79 12.12
C THR A 303 -4.57 19.99 12.58
N VAL A 304 -3.65 20.47 11.75
CA VAL A 304 -2.78 21.60 12.08
C VAL A 304 -3.49 22.95 11.88
N CYS A 305 -4.20 23.12 10.76
CA CYS A 305 -4.68 24.44 10.34
C CYS A 305 -6.12 24.73 10.78
N PHE A 306 -6.99 23.72 10.85
CA PHE A 306 -8.43 23.92 11.05
C PHE A 306 -9.07 23.01 12.11
N PRO A 307 -8.45 22.74 13.28
CA PRO A 307 -8.93 21.73 14.22
C PRO A 307 -10.34 21.97 14.78
N ARG A 308 -10.85 23.21 14.72
CA ARG A 308 -12.17 23.60 15.26
C ARG A 308 -13.29 23.68 14.21
N ARG A 309 -13.00 23.36 12.94
CA ARG A 309 -13.98 23.51 11.83
C ARG A 309 -14.20 22.16 11.11
N PRO A 310 -15.08 21.28 11.62
CA PRO A 310 -15.24 19.93 11.10
C PRO A 310 -15.73 19.89 9.64
N ALA A 311 -16.58 20.85 9.25
CA ALA A 311 -17.07 20.96 7.87
C ALA A 311 -15.95 21.25 6.86
N LEU A 312 -15.00 22.14 7.21
CA LEU A 312 -13.84 22.42 6.36
C LEU A 312 -12.89 21.22 6.29
N GLY A 313 -12.72 20.50 7.39
CA GLY A 313 -11.97 19.24 7.40
C GLY A 313 -12.57 18.23 6.43
N ALA A 314 -13.87 17.96 6.54
CA ALA A 314 -14.56 17.03 5.63
C ALA A 314 -14.45 17.48 4.16
N ALA A 315 -14.63 18.77 3.88
CA ALA A 315 -14.50 19.31 2.52
C ALA A 315 -13.08 19.16 1.96
N LEU A 316 -12.04 19.41 2.77
CA LEU A 316 -10.64 19.23 2.40
C LEU A 316 -10.34 17.76 2.06
N MET A 317 -10.80 16.83 2.91
CA MET A 317 -10.60 15.39 2.72
C MET A 317 -11.29 14.90 1.44
N VAL A 318 -12.56 15.26 1.25
CA VAL A 318 -13.32 14.89 0.05
C VAL A 318 -12.68 15.50 -1.19
N GLY A 319 -12.30 16.79 -1.14
CA GLY A 319 -11.61 17.47 -2.23
C GLY A 319 -10.29 16.80 -2.61
N ALA A 320 -9.44 16.46 -1.63
CA ALA A 320 -8.16 15.81 -1.86
C ALA A 320 -8.31 14.42 -2.48
N VAL A 321 -9.24 13.60 -1.98
CA VAL A 321 -9.50 12.27 -2.53
C VAL A 321 -10.13 12.36 -3.92
N LEU A 322 -11.06 13.29 -4.16
CA LEU A 322 -11.62 13.51 -5.49
C LEU A 322 -10.55 13.91 -6.51
N LEU A 323 -9.65 14.83 -6.13
CA LEU A 323 -8.57 15.28 -7.00
C LEU A 323 -7.58 14.15 -7.30
N ALA A 324 -7.22 13.34 -6.29
CA ALA A 324 -6.39 12.14 -6.47
C ALA A 324 -7.08 11.07 -7.34
N SER A 325 -8.39 10.87 -7.18
CA SER A 325 -9.18 9.97 -8.03
C SER A 325 -9.20 10.45 -9.48
N LEU A 326 -9.46 11.74 -9.71
CA LEU A 326 -9.43 12.35 -11.05
C LEU A 326 -8.05 12.20 -11.70
N ALA A 327 -6.97 12.46 -10.96
CA ALA A 327 -5.60 12.29 -11.45
C ALA A 327 -5.23 10.83 -11.76
N SER A 328 -5.96 9.86 -11.19
CA SER A 328 -5.72 8.43 -11.40
C SER A 328 -6.73 7.75 -12.33
N LEU A 329 -7.73 8.46 -12.87
CA LEU A 329 -8.74 7.86 -13.76
C LEU A 329 -8.13 7.18 -14.99
N GLN A 330 -7.27 7.90 -15.71
CA GLN A 330 -6.61 7.37 -16.90
C GLN A 330 -5.74 6.13 -16.60
N PRO A 331 -4.79 6.16 -15.63
CA PRO A 331 -3.99 4.97 -15.33
C PRO A 331 -4.82 3.81 -14.78
N ILE A 332 -5.92 4.07 -14.04
CA ILE A 332 -6.86 3.03 -13.62
C ILE A 332 -7.50 2.37 -14.85
N ALA A 333 -8.00 3.16 -15.79
CA ALA A 333 -8.64 2.65 -17.01
C ALA A 333 -7.66 1.83 -17.86
N GLN A 334 -6.44 2.35 -18.09
CA GLN A 334 -5.40 1.64 -18.84
C GLN A 334 -5.06 0.29 -18.19
N LEU A 335 -4.87 0.28 -16.86
CA LEU A 335 -4.54 -0.95 -16.14
C LEU A 335 -5.70 -1.94 -16.16
N TYR A 336 -6.95 -1.46 -15.99
CA TYR A 336 -8.15 -2.28 -16.06
C TYR A 336 -8.27 -2.98 -17.42
N TYR A 337 -8.22 -2.21 -18.51
CA TYR A 337 -8.34 -2.75 -19.87
C TYR A 337 -7.16 -3.63 -20.28
N ALA A 338 -5.94 -3.31 -19.86
CA ALA A 338 -4.77 -4.17 -20.08
C ALA A 338 -4.91 -5.51 -19.34
N THR A 339 -5.45 -5.49 -18.12
CA THR A 339 -5.70 -6.71 -17.35
C THR A 339 -6.80 -7.53 -18.02
N LEU A 340 -7.86 -6.86 -18.47
CA LEU A 340 -8.99 -7.46 -19.17
C LEU A 340 -8.55 -8.14 -20.49
N SER A 341 -7.69 -7.48 -21.28
CA SER A 341 -7.12 -8.05 -22.51
C SER A 341 -6.33 -9.34 -22.24
N LYS A 342 -5.49 -9.34 -21.20
CA LYS A 342 -4.76 -10.55 -20.77
C LYS A 342 -5.71 -11.67 -20.33
N THR A 343 -6.79 -11.35 -19.64
CA THR A 343 -7.77 -12.37 -19.23
C THR A 343 -8.50 -12.99 -20.40
N TYR A 344 -8.98 -12.19 -21.36
CA TYR A 344 -9.62 -12.71 -22.57
C TYR A 344 -8.66 -13.55 -23.41
N THR A 345 -7.39 -13.13 -23.52
CA THR A 345 -6.35 -13.91 -24.19
C THR A 345 -6.17 -15.30 -23.55
N ARG A 346 -6.19 -15.38 -22.20
CA ARG A 346 -6.11 -16.66 -21.47
C ARG A 346 -7.35 -17.53 -21.67
N GLN A 347 -8.53 -16.93 -21.83
CA GLN A 347 -9.79 -17.61 -22.12
C GLN A 347 -9.98 -17.94 -23.60
N ALA A 348 -8.99 -17.63 -24.45
CA ALA A 348 -9.03 -17.80 -25.90
C ALA A 348 -10.12 -16.97 -26.63
N ASP A 349 -10.65 -15.93 -26.00
CA ASP A 349 -11.50 -14.93 -26.66
C ASP A 349 -10.62 -13.80 -27.22
N TYR A 350 -9.99 -14.06 -28.36
CA TYR A 350 -9.02 -13.13 -28.92
C TYR A 350 -9.67 -11.87 -29.52
N GLY A 351 -10.96 -11.91 -29.86
CA GLY A 351 -11.69 -10.74 -30.36
C GLY A 351 -11.94 -9.73 -29.24
N ALA A 352 -12.44 -10.20 -28.10
CA ALA A 352 -12.59 -9.35 -26.91
C ALA A 352 -11.22 -8.89 -26.36
N ALA A 353 -10.18 -9.72 -26.47
CA ALA A 353 -8.82 -9.34 -26.08
C ALA A 353 -8.27 -8.16 -26.88
N GLU A 354 -8.47 -8.13 -28.19
CA GLU A 354 -8.06 -7.03 -29.07
C GLU A 354 -8.81 -5.73 -28.73
N GLN A 355 -10.13 -5.81 -28.53
CA GLN A 355 -10.96 -4.66 -28.17
C GLN A 355 -10.52 -4.07 -26.82
N ALA A 356 -10.32 -4.92 -25.81
CA ALA A 356 -9.82 -4.49 -24.51
C ALA A 356 -8.39 -3.92 -24.61
N GLY A 357 -7.52 -4.53 -25.42
CA GLY A 357 -6.17 -4.00 -25.67
C GLY A 357 -6.21 -2.60 -26.29
N SER A 358 -7.09 -2.40 -27.27
CA SER A 358 -7.30 -1.10 -27.92
C SER A 358 -7.87 -0.05 -26.95
N ALA A 359 -8.81 -0.43 -26.08
CA ALA A 359 -9.37 0.43 -25.04
C ALA A 359 -8.36 0.81 -23.94
N SER A 360 -7.24 0.08 -23.83
CA SER A 360 -6.15 0.44 -22.91
C SER A 360 -5.21 1.53 -23.46
N LEU A 361 -5.31 1.86 -24.74
CA LEU A 361 -4.52 2.95 -25.33
C LEU A 361 -5.09 4.31 -24.87
N PRO A 362 -4.24 5.33 -24.67
CA PRO A 362 -4.72 6.69 -24.42
C PRO A 362 -5.56 7.23 -25.60
N ASP A 363 -6.56 8.06 -25.30
CA ASP A 363 -7.53 8.62 -26.28
C ASP A 363 -6.85 9.33 -27.47
N ASP A 364 -5.66 9.89 -27.28
CA ASP A 364 -4.85 10.54 -28.31
C ASP A 364 -3.99 9.51 -29.09
N SER A 365 -4.63 8.49 -29.65
CA SER A 365 -4.00 7.50 -30.53
C SER A 365 -3.68 8.07 -31.92
N SER A 366 -3.10 9.27 -31.94
CA SER A 366 -2.16 9.71 -32.97
C SER A 366 -1.03 8.68 -33.07
N GLU A 367 -0.54 8.39 -34.28
CA GLU A 367 0.61 7.47 -34.44
C GLU A 367 1.73 7.82 -33.46
N PRO A 368 2.36 6.84 -32.78
CA PRO A 368 3.41 7.11 -31.81
C PRO A 368 4.50 7.92 -32.51
N ALA A 369 4.81 9.10 -31.95
CA ALA A 369 5.73 10.02 -32.59
C ALA A 369 7.12 9.38 -32.67
N PRO A 370 7.90 9.60 -33.73
CA PRO A 370 9.25 9.06 -33.82
C PRO A 370 10.11 9.54 -32.64
N GLY A 371 10.57 8.61 -31.79
CA GLY A 371 11.41 8.90 -30.63
C GLY A 371 10.66 9.09 -29.31
N GLU A 372 9.34 8.92 -29.29
CA GLU A 372 8.56 8.85 -28.06
C GLU A 372 8.89 7.58 -27.27
N HIS A 373 9.06 7.69 -25.94
CA HIS A 373 9.35 6.56 -25.05
C HIS A 373 8.18 6.34 -24.11
N ASP A 374 7.34 5.36 -24.41
CA ASP A 374 6.22 4.97 -23.55
C ASP A 374 6.07 3.45 -23.44
N PRO A 375 6.76 2.82 -22.47
CA PRO A 375 6.69 1.37 -22.25
C PRO A 375 5.30 0.85 -21.92
N GLY A 376 4.44 1.68 -21.31
CA GLY A 376 3.07 1.31 -20.97
C GLY A 376 2.23 1.16 -22.23
N THR A 377 2.26 2.15 -23.11
CA THR A 377 1.58 2.11 -24.40
C THR A 377 2.20 1.03 -25.31
N ALA A 378 3.52 0.79 -25.23
CA ALA A 378 4.16 -0.34 -25.91
C ALA A 378 3.59 -1.70 -25.46
N ALA A 379 3.33 -1.87 -24.15
CA ALA A 379 2.71 -3.09 -23.62
C ALA A 379 1.27 -3.30 -24.11
N SER A 380 0.51 -2.22 -24.29
CA SER A 380 -0.84 -2.27 -24.88
C SER A 380 -0.79 -2.68 -26.36
N TRP A 381 0.10 -2.08 -27.16
CA TRP A 381 0.32 -2.49 -28.55
C TRP A 381 0.80 -3.94 -28.68
N GLN A 382 1.64 -4.40 -27.75
CA GLN A 382 2.03 -5.80 -27.68
C GLN A 382 0.81 -6.71 -27.46
N GLN A 383 -0.06 -6.39 -26.51
CA GLN A 383 -1.27 -7.19 -26.22
C GLN A 383 -2.22 -7.25 -27.43
N ILE A 384 -2.37 -6.13 -28.15
CA ILE A 384 -3.12 -6.09 -29.42
C ILE A 384 -2.47 -7.02 -30.46
N GLY A 385 -1.15 -6.95 -30.60
CA GLY A 385 -0.41 -7.82 -31.53
C GLY A 385 -0.51 -9.31 -31.16
N ASP A 386 -0.45 -9.64 -29.88
CA ASP A 386 -0.61 -11.00 -29.37
C ASP A 386 -2.02 -11.52 -29.70
N ALA A 387 -3.07 -10.71 -29.46
CA ALA A 387 -4.45 -11.05 -29.80
C ALA A 387 -4.63 -11.27 -31.32
N LEU A 388 -4.14 -10.34 -32.15
CA LEU A 388 -4.23 -10.44 -33.62
C LEU A 388 -3.50 -11.66 -34.17
N TYR A 389 -2.33 -12.00 -33.62
CA TYR A 389 -1.61 -13.20 -34.02
C TYR A 389 -2.41 -14.47 -33.69
N LEU A 390 -3.04 -14.51 -32.50
CA LEU A 390 -3.84 -15.66 -32.07
C LEU A 390 -5.15 -15.80 -32.87
N GLN A 391 -5.68 -14.70 -33.40
CA GLN A 391 -6.78 -14.70 -34.38
C GLN A 391 -6.32 -15.18 -35.79
N GLY A 392 -5.01 -15.26 -36.05
CA GLY A 392 -4.45 -15.58 -37.36
C GLY A 392 -4.25 -14.36 -38.28
N ASN A 393 -4.55 -13.14 -37.81
CA ASN A 393 -4.24 -11.90 -38.53
C ASN A 393 -2.77 -11.51 -38.32
N PHE A 394 -1.87 -12.24 -38.99
CA PHE A 394 -0.44 -12.04 -38.84
C PHE A 394 0.04 -10.67 -39.36
N ALA A 395 -0.59 -10.13 -40.39
CA ALA A 395 -0.25 -8.80 -40.93
C ALA A 395 -0.55 -7.71 -39.90
N GLY A 396 -1.74 -7.73 -39.29
CA GLY A 396 -2.10 -6.80 -38.22
C GLY A 396 -1.21 -6.96 -36.99
N ALA A 397 -0.85 -8.20 -36.64
CA ALA A 397 0.08 -8.46 -35.53
C ALA A 397 1.46 -7.81 -35.77
N VAL A 398 2.02 -7.95 -36.98
CA VAL A 398 3.30 -7.31 -37.33
C VAL A 398 3.22 -5.78 -37.21
N GLU A 399 2.10 -5.19 -37.62
CA GLU A 399 1.88 -3.75 -37.50
C GLU A 399 1.82 -3.31 -36.03
N ALA A 400 1.04 -4.00 -35.20
CA ALA A 400 0.92 -3.72 -33.77
C ALA A 400 2.27 -3.84 -33.04
N TYR A 401 3.03 -4.91 -33.27
CA TYR A 401 4.37 -5.05 -32.70
C TYR A 401 5.33 -3.97 -33.19
N THR A 402 5.19 -3.51 -34.45
CA THR A 402 6.01 -2.42 -34.98
C THR A 402 5.69 -1.09 -34.27
N ARG A 403 4.41 -0.82 -33.98
CA ARG A 403 4.00 0.32 -33.17
C ARG A 403 4.55 0.23 -31.75
N ALA A 404 4.51 -0.95 -31.13
CA ALA A 404 5.10 -1.17 -29.80
C ALA A 404 6.61 -0.90 -29.77
N LEU A 405 7.36 -1.33 -30.79
CA LEU A 405 8.81 -1.15 -30.86
C LEU A 405 9.24 0.30 -31.13
N ARG A 406 8.39 1.12 -31.77
CA ARG A 406 8.65 2.57 -31.93
C ARG A 406 8.69 3.29 -30.58
N LEU A 407 7.92 2.80 -29.61
CA LEU A 407 7.82 3.33 -28.25
C LEU A 407 8.91 2.83 -27.30
N LEU A 408 9.80 1.95 -27.77
CA LEU A 408 10.91 1.38 -27.03
C LEU A 408 12.25 1.67 -27.75
N PRO A 409 12.68 2.95 -27.82
CA PRO A 409 13.96 3.32 -28.44
C PRO A 409 15.15 2.67 -27.70
N GLN A 410 15.92 1.85 -28.44
CA GLN A 410 16.99 0.99 -27.89
C GLN A 410 18.07 1.73 -27.08
N ALA A 411 18.29 3.02 -27.35
CA ALA A 411 19.35 3.80 -26.73
C ALA A 411 19.19 3.96 -25.20
N ASN A 412 17.96 3.96 -24.68
CA ASN A 412 17.66 4.31 -23.29
C ASN A 412 16.88 3.23 -22.52
N LEU A 413 16.91 1.98 -22.99
CA LEU A 413 16.15 0.90 -22.35
C LEU A 413 16.81 0.41 -21.05
N SER A 414 16.03 0.41 -19.97
CA SER A 414 16.27 -0.35 -18.74
C SER A 414 16.28 -1.86 -19.01
N ALA A 415 16.77 -2.65 -18.06
CA ALA A 415 16.84 -4.11 -18.22
C ALA A 415 15.47 -4.76 -18.50
N ALA A 416 14.42 -4.30 -17.82
CA ALA A 416 13.06 -4.81 -18.02
C ALA A 416 12.50 -4.46 -19.40
N GLU A 417 12.75 -3.24 -19.88
CA GLU A 417 12.30 -2.79 -21.21
C GLU A 417 13.06 -3.47 -22.35
N ARG A 418 14.34 -3.83 -22.15
CA ARG A 418 15.10 -4.64 -23.12
C ARG A 418 14.51 -6.03 -23.28
N GLU A 419 14.12 -6.64 -22.17
CA GLU A 419 13.44 -7.94 -22.18
C GLU A 419 12.08 -7.84 -22.89
N GLN A 420 11.31 -6.79 -22.61
CA GLN A 420 10.05 -6.52 -23.30
C GLN A 420 10.24 -6.35 -24.81
N ALA A 421 11.18 -5.51 -25.23
CA ALA A 421 11.49 -5.28 -26.65
C ALA A 421 11.94 -6.56 -27.34
N ALA A 422 12.75 -7.40 -26.68
CA ALA A 422 13.16 -8.70 -27.20
C ALA A 422 11.97 -9.66 -27.39
N VAL A 423 11.05 -9.70 -26.43
CA VAL A 423 9.81 -10.50 -26.56
C VAL A 423 8.98 -10.03 -27.75
N ILE A 424 8.79 -8.72 -27.91
CA ILE A 424 8.03 -8.15 -29.03
C ILE A 424 8.69 -8.47 -30.38
N LEU A 425 10.02 -8.35 -30.48
CA LEU A 425 10.77 -8.71 -31.69
C LEU A 425 10.61 -10.19 -32.05
N LEU A 426 10.71 -11.10 -31.07
CA LEU A 426 10.51 -12.54 -31.30
C LEU A 426 9.07 -12.84 -31.75
N ASN A 427 8.07 -12.20 -31.15
CA ASN A 427 6.67 -12.38 -31.55
C ASN A 427 6.42 -11.82 -32.97
N ARG A 428 7.04 -10.67 -33.32
CA ARG A 428 6.97 -10.11 -34.67
C ARG A 428 7.65 -11.00 -35.71
N ALA A 429 8.82 -11.56 -35.40
CA ALA A 429 9.51 -12.51 -36.25
C ALA A 429 8.64 -13.73 -36.57
N ARG A 430 7.97 -14.29 -35.55
CA ARG A 430 7.02 -15.41 -35.72
C ARG A 430 5.83 -15.04 -36.59
N ALA A 431 5.27 -13.84 -36.41
CA ALA A 431 4.20 -13.34 -37.26
C ALA A 431 4.64 -13.21 -38.73
N GLN A 432 5.83 -12.66 -38.98
CA GLN A 432 6.41 -12.55 -40.32
C GLN A 432 6.68 -13.92 -40.96
N GLN A 433 7.16 -14.90 -40.20
CA GLN A 433 7.35 -16.27 -40.68
C GLN A 433 6.01 -16.88 -41.14
N LYS A 434 4.93 -16.68 -40.38
CA LYS A 434 3.58 -17.15 -40.75
C LYS A 434 3.03 -16.50 -42.02
N ILE A 435 3.33 -15.22 -42.24
CA ILE A 435 2.99 -14.53 -43.51
C ILE A 435 3.78 -15.15 -44.68
N ALA A 436 5.08 -15.42 -44.48
CA ALA A 436 5.97 -15.91 -45.52
C ALA A 436 5.74 -17.38 -45.90
N SER A 437 5.09 -18.19 -45.05
CA SER A 437 4.89 -19.62 -45.29
C SER A 437 3.41 -20.06 -45.21
N PRO A 438 2.58 -19.76 -46.24
CA PRO A 438 1.22 -20.30 -46.33
C PRO A 438 1.17 -21.79 -46.71
N GLY A 439 2.29 -22.42 -47.14
CA GLY A 439 2.25 -23.82 -47.62
C GLY A 439 3.52 -24.42 -48.26
N SER A 440 4.73 -23.87 -48.07
CA SER A 440 5.98 -24.53 -48.52
C SER A 440 7.15 -24.31 -47.55
N ALA A 441 8.21 -25.10 -47.71
CA ALA A 441 9.33 -25.29 -46.79
C ALA A 441 9.90 -23.99 -46.17
N PRO A 442 10.42 -24.04 -44.93
CA PRO A 442 10.70 -22.85 -44.12
C PRO A 442 11.94 -22.12 -44.60
N ALA A 443 11.81 -21.29 -45.63
CA ALA A 443 12.77 -20.22 -45.86
C ALA A 443 12.42 -19.08 -44.89
N PRO A 444 13.26 -18.77 -43.90
CA PRO A 444 12.99 -17.68 -42.96
C PRO A 444 12.93 -16.34 -43.71
N ALA A 445 11.88 -15.57 -43.45
CA ALA A 445 11.74 -14.23 -44.01
C ALA A 445 12.95 -13.35 -43.56
N PRO A 446 13.54 -12.53 -44.43
CA PRO A 446 14.72 -11.73 -44.09
C PRO A 446 14.46 -10.76 -42.92
N GLY A 447 13.24 -10.24 -42.79
CA GLY A 447 12.82 -9.45 -41.62
C GLY A 447 12.83 -10.24 -40.31
N ALA A 448 12.44 -11.52 -40.36
CA ALA A 448 12.33 -12.36 -39.16
C ALA A 448 13.71 -12.71 -38.60
N GLN A 449 14.69 -12.99 -39.47
CA GLN A 449 16.08 -13.21 -39.05
C GLN A 449 16.68 -11.95 -38.39
N SER A 450 16.39 -10.78 -38.95
CA SER A 450 16.85 -9.51 -38.38
C SER A 450 16.25 -9.27 -36.99
N ASP A 451 14.95 -9.55 -36.83
CA ASP A 451 14.24 -9.40 -35.56
C ASP A 451 14.74 -10.39 -34.49
N GLU A 452 14.96 -11.65 -34.86
CA GLU A 452 15.56 -12.66 -33.96
C GLU A 452 16.97 -12.24 -33.52
N ALA A 453 17.83 -11.83 -34.47
CA ALA A 453 19.17 -11.36 -34.14
C ALA A 453 19.17 -10.09 -33.26
N ALA A 454 18.21 -9.17 -33.48
CA ALA A 454 18.02 -8.01 -32.62
C ALA A 454 17.54 -8.41 -31.21
N ALA A 455 16.60 -9.35 -31.11
CA ALA A 455 16.12 -9.86 -29.83
C ALA A 455 17.23 -10.52 -29.02
N CYS A 456 18.06 -11.37 -29.65
CA CYS A 456 19.16 -12.04 -28.96
C CYS A 456 20.26 -11.06 -28.49
N ARG A 457 20.43 -9.92 -29.18
CA ARG A 457 21.31 -8.84 -28.70
C ARG A 457 20.76 -8.13 -27.47
N LEU A 458 19.45 -7.94 -27.40
CA LEU A 458 18.79 -7.25 -26.28
C LEU A 458 18.63 -8.14 -25.04
N ALA A 459 18.31 -9.42 -25.24
CA ALA A 459 18.08 -10.39 -24.17
C ALA A 459 18.61 -11.79 -24.57
N PRO A 460 19.93 -12.04 -24.47
CA PRO A 460 20.55 -13.30 -24.89
C PRO A 460 19.94 -14.55 -24.24
N GLN A 461 19.46 -14.42 -23.01
CA GLN A 461 18.83 -15.49 -22.25
C GLN A 461 17.54 -16.04 -22.89
N LEU A 462 16.88 -15.28 -23.76
CA LEU A 462 15.65 -15.70 -24.44
C LEU A 462 15.91 -16.56 -25.68
N CYS A 463 17.12 -16.50 -26.24
CA CYS A 463 17.49 -17.27 -27.44
C CYS A 463 18.24 -18.57 -27.11
N ASN A 464 18.77 -18.68 -25.89
CA ASN A 464 19.47 -19.88 -25.41
C ASN A 464 18.54 -20.94 -24.78
N ARG A 465 17.22 -20.70 -24.76
CA ARG A 465 16.17 -21.58 -24.24
C ARG A 465 15.17 -21.90 -25.34
#